data_AF-A0A2S6B6Q8-F1
#
_entry.id   AF-A0A2S6B6Q8-F1
#
_cell.length_a   1.000
_cell.length_b   1.000
_cell.length_c   1.000
_cell.angle_alpha   90.00
_cell.angle_beta   90.00
_cell.angle_gamma   90.00
#
_symmetry.space_group_name_H-M   'P 1'
#
loop_
_entity.id
_entity.type
_entity.pdbx_description
1 polymer ?
#
loop_
_entity_poly.entity_id
_entity_poly.type
_entity_poly.pdbx_seq_one_letter_code
_entity_poly.pdbx_strand_id
1 'polypeptide(L)'
;MPATVQADVTAIAEHLSSVQEEAPPLACGKAVENARWGVETMLEVGEKNLRGGYMTQAAYDAATPALKALLGILTVQDCEAATGVRRDFYQCMSSDYNHVYACGKAHPFEP
;
A
#
# COMPACT_ATOMS: atom_id res chain seq x y z
N MET A 1 4.59 -12.71 24.08
CA MET A 1 5.06 -11.31 23.91
C MET A 1 4.70 -10.54 25.17
N PRO A 2 5.55 -9.65 25.69
CA PRO A 2 5.19 -8.78 26.81
C PRO A 2 4.02 -7.84 26.44
N ALA A 3 3.18 -7.48 27.41
CA ALA A 3 1.98 -6.65 27.16
C ALA A 3 2.32 -5.27 26.56
N THR A 4 3.44 -4.67 26.96
CA THR A 4 3.94 -3.41 26.40
C THR A 4 4.28 -3.53 24.92
N VAL A 5 5.00 -4.58 24.53
CA VAL A 5 5.34 -4.85 23.12
C VAL A 5 4.07 -5.07 22.29
N GLN A 6 3.03 -5.67 22.86
CA GLN A 6 1.77 -5.88 22.15
C GLN A 6 1.00 -4.57 21.93
N ALA A 7 1.00 -3.67 22.92
CA ALA A 7 0.44 -2.33 22.77
C ALA A 7 1.19 -1.51 21.71
N ASP A 8 2.52 -1.58 21.70
CA ASP A 8 3.36 -0.87 20.73
C ASP A 8 3.09 -1.36 19.30
N VAL A 9 3.00 -2.68 19.10
CA VAL A 9 2.68 -3.28 17.78
C VAL A 9 1.30 -2.84 17.30
N THR A 10 0.31 -2.80 18.18
CA THR A 10 -1.05 -2.33 17.82
C THR A 10 -1.03 -0.85 17.42
N ALA A 11 -0.36 0.01 18.19
CA ALA A 11 -0.27 1.44 17.87
C ALA A 11 0.44 1.69 16.53
N ILE A 12 1.50 0.93 16.23
CA ILE A 12 2.18 1.00 14.93
C ILE A 12 1.24 0.57 13.82
N ALA A 13 0.52 -0.55 13.98
CA ALA A 13 -0.42 -1.04 12.97
C ALA A 13 -1.56 -0.04 12.71
N GLU A 14 -2.09 0.59 13.76
CA GLU A 14 -3.11 1.64 13.64
C GLU A 14 -2.56 2.83 12.85
N HIS A 15 -1.37 3.31 13.20
CA HIS A 15 -0.73 4.44 12.51
C HIS A 15 -0.46 4.15 11.02
N LEU A 16 0.01 2.94 10.70
CA LEU A 16 0.25 2.52 9.31
C LEU A 16 -1.06 2.36 8.50
N SER A 17 -2.20 2.25 9.19
CA SER A 17 -3.52 2.07 8.58
C SER A 17 -4.35 3.35 8.49
N SER A 18 -3.86 4.46 9.04
CA SER A 18 -4.51 5.77 8.94
C SER A 18 -3.98 6.57 7.76
N VAL A 19 -4.85 7.42 7.21
CA VAL A 19 -4.52 8.39 6.16
C VAL A 19 -4.48 9.77 6.83
N GLN A 20 -3.47 10.58 6.51
CA GLN A 20 -3.48 11.98 6.89
C GLN A 20 -4.52 12.73 6.04
N GLU A 21 -5.46 13.41 6.70
CA GLU A 21 -6.68 13.96 6.07
C GLU A 21 -6.40 15.03 5.01
N GLU A 22 -5.33 15.82 5.18
CA GLU A 22 -4.88 16.78 4.16
C GLU A 22 -4.00 16.08 3.11
N ALA A 23 -4.60 15.24 2.28
CA ALA A 23 -3.92 14.75 1.09
C ALA A 23 -3.64 15.95 0.16
N PRO A 24 -2.37 16.16 -0.25
CA PRO A 24 -2.01 17.27 -1.14
C PRO A 24 -2.75 17.16 -2.48
N PRO A 25 -2.76 18.21 -3.30
CA PRO A 25 -3.24 18.11 -4.68
C PRO A 25 -2.58 16.93 -5.39
N LEU A 26 -3.35 16.26 -6.26
CA LEU A 26 -2.86 15.13 -7.02
C LEU A 26 -1.58 15.47 -7.78
N ALA A 27 -0.51 14.71 -7.52
CA ALA A 27 0.78 14.82 -8.18
C ALA A 27 1.17 13.44 -8.76
N CYS A 28 0.75 13.14 -10.00
CA CYS A 28 0.82 11.78 -10.54
C CYS A 28 2.19 11.11 -10.54
N GLY A 29 3.27 11.85 -10.84
CA GLY A 29 4.62 11.29 -10.77
C GLY A 29 4.95 10.77 -9.37
N LYS A 30 4.68 11.59 -8.36
CA LYS A 30 4.91 11.27 -6.95
C LYS A 30 3.95 10.18 -6.44
N ALA A 31 2.68 10.28 -6.78
CA ALA A 31 1.68 9.30 -6.39
C ALA A 31 2.02 7.89 -6.88
N VAL A 32 2.43 7.79 -8.15
CA VAL A 32 2.83 6.52 -8.76
C VAL A 32 4.11 6.00 -8.13
N GLU A 33 5.12 6.86 -7.95
CA GLU A 33 6.37 6.49 -7.26
C GLU A 33 6.10 5.92 -5.86
N ASN A 34 5.34 6.65 -5.03
CA ASN A 34 5.00 6.24 -3.67
C ASN A 34 4.19 4.93 -3.65
N ALA A 35 3.19 4.81 -4.54
CA ALA A 35 2.34 3.62 -4.58
C ALA A 35 3.13 2.38 -5.00
N ARG A 36 3.94 2.50 -6.05
CA ARG A 36 4.78 1.42 -6.54
C ARG A 36 5.80 1.00 -5.51
N TRP A 37 6.52 1.95 -4.90
CA TRP A 37 7.49 1.67 -3.85
C TRP A 37 6.86 0.91 -2.67
N GLY A 38 5.67 1.33 -2.23
CA GLY A 38 4.95 0.64 -1.16
C GLY A 38 4.58 -0.81 -1.54
N VAL A 39 4.11 -1.02 -2.77
CA VAL A 39 3.72 -2.36 -3.24
C VAL A 39 4.92 -3.27 -3.47
N GLU A 40 6.01 -2.76 -4.05
CA GLU A 40 7.28 -3.46 -4.21
C GLU A 40 7.86 -3.87 -2.85
N THR A 41 7.79 -2.97 -1.86
CA THR A 41 8.20 -3.27 -0.47
C THR A 41 7.36 -4.39 0.14
N MET A 42 6.04 -4.40 -0.05
CA MET A 42 5.17 -5.49 0.43
C MET A 42 5.54 -6.84 -0.21
N LEU A 43 5.86 -6.86 -1.51
CA LEU A 43 6.32 -8.06 -2.21
C LEU A 43 7.67 -8.55 -1.66
N GLU A 44 8.63 -7.64 -1.50
CA GLU A 44 9.97 -7.97 -0.97
C GLU A 44 9.90 -8.53 0.45
N VAL A 45 9.12 -7.90 1.33
CA VAL A 45 8.91 -8.35 2.71
C VAL A 45 8.17 -9.69 2.73
N GLY A 46 7.17 -9.87 1.88
CA GLY A 46 6.48 -11.16 1.72
C GLY A 46 7.43 -12.29 1.35
N GLU A 47 8.34 -12.05 0.40
CA GLU A 47 9.35 -13.04 -0.02
C GLU A 47 10.36 -13.33 1.09
N LYS A 48 10.81 -12.31 1.83
CA LYS A 48 11.66 -12.49 3.01
C LYS A 48 10.96 -13.32 4.09
N ASN A 49 9.69 -13.05 4.35
CA ASN A 49 8.90 -13.79 5.34
C ASN A 49 8.66 -15.24 4.93
N LEU A 50 8.43 -15.50 3.64
CA LEU A 50 8.34 -16.86 3.11
C LEU A 50 9.65 -17.62 3.33
N ARG A 51 10.80 -17.04 2.90
CA ARG A 51 12.12 -17.66 3.07
C ARG A 51 12.51 -17.85 4.53
N GLY A 52 12.10 -16.93 5.40
CA GLY A 52 12.36 -16.98 6.84
C GLY A 52 11.42 -17.91 7.62
N GLY A 53 10.41 -18.51 6.98
CA GLY A 53 9.43 -19.36 7.65
C GLY A 53 8.37 -18.62 8.46
N TYR A 54 8.28 -17.29 8.33
CA TYR A 54 7.26 -16.45 8.97
C TYR A 54 5.95 -16.34 8.17
N MET A 55 5.96 -16.79 6.92
CA MET A 55 4.80 -16.87 6.03
C MET A 55 4.78 -18.23 5.32
N THR A 56 3.60 -18.83 5.18
CA THR A 56 3.44 -20.09 4.43
C THR A 56 3.41 -19.82 2.93
N GLN A 57 3.78 -20.82 2.12
CA GLN A 57 3.67 -20.73 0.66
C GLN A 57 2.25 -20.37 0.22
N ALA A 58 1.24 -21.01 0.81
CA ALA A 58 -0.17 -20.73 0.50
C ALA A 58 -0.58 -19.27 0.80
N ALA A 59 -0.10 -18.69 1.90
CA ALA A 59 -0.37 -17.29 2.21
C ALA A 59 0.34 -16.33 1.24
N TYR A 60 1.58 -16.65 0.86
CA TYR A 60 2.33 -15.87 -0.14
C TYR A 60 1.65 -15.92 -1.52
N ASP A 61 1.26 -17.11 -1.97
CA ASP A 61 0.61 -17.32 -3.27
C ASP A 61 -0.79 -16.69 -3.33
N ALA A 62 -1.49 -16.59 -2.21
CA ALA A 62 -2.78 -15.91 -2.14
C ALA A 62 -2.66 -14.38 -2.22
N ALA A 63 -1.61 -13.79 -1.62
CA ALA A 63 -1.46 -12.34 -1.53
C ALA A 63 -0.76 -11.71 -2.75
N THR A 64 0.26 -12.38 -3.30
CA THR A 64 1.13 -11.78 -4.31
C THR A 64 0.49 -11.50 -5.68
N PRO A 65 -0.47 -12.28 -6.21
CA PRO A 65 -1.06 -12.00 -7.53
C PRO A 65 -1.73 -10.63 -7.60
N ALA A 66 -2.48 -10.24 -6.56
CA ALA A 66 -3.16 -8.94 -6.51
C ALA A 66 -2.15 -7.77 -6.47
N LEU A 67 -1.07 -7.91 -5.71
CA LEU A 67 0.00 -6.90 -5.65
C LEU A 67 0.72 -6.75 -6.99
N LYS A 68 0.99 -7.86 -7.70
CA LYS A 68 1.60 -7.84 -9.04
C LYS A 68 0.66 -7.22 -10.07
N ALA A 69 -0.64 -7.52 -10.02
CA ALA A 69 -1.64 -6.90 -10.89
C ALA A 69 -1.71 -5.38 -10.65
N LEU A 70 -1.71 -4.95 -9.37
CA LEU A 70 -1.67 -3.54 -9.00
C LEU A 70 -0.43 -2.83 -9.56
N LEU A 71 0.77 -3.43 -9.46
CA LEU A 71 1.97 -2.85 -10.10
C LEU A 71 1.87 -2.71 -11.61
N GLY A 72 1.10 -3.57 -12.28
CA GLY A 72 0.89 -3.51 -13.73
C GLY A 72 0.10 -2.27 -14.18
N ILE A 73 -0.75 -1.73 -13.31
CA ILE A 73 -1.61 -0.59 -13.63
C ILE A 73 -1.11 0.73 -13.02
N LEU A 74 -0.31 0.69 -11.94
CA LEU A 74 0.27 1.87 -11.30
C LEU A 74 1.28 2.55 -12.23
N THR A 75 0.76 3.41 -13.10
CA THR A 75 1.49 4.16 -14.13
C THR A 75 1.05 5.61 -14.10
N VAL A 76 1.91 6.52 -14.57
CA VAL A 76 1.55 7.95 -14.67
C VAL A 76 0.35 8.14 -15.59
N GLN A 77 0.27 7.37 -16.69
CA GLN A 77 -0.87 7.40 -17.60
C GLN A 77 -2.18 6.98 -16.93
N ASP A 78 -2.18 5.90 -16.13
CA ASP A 78 -3.37 5.48 -15.37
C ASP A 78 -3.78 6.55 -14.36
N CYS A 79 -2.81 7.17 -13.68
CA CYS A 79 -3.08 8.27 -12.76
C CYS A 79 -3.70 9.50 -13.44
N GLU A 80 -3.17 9.91 -14.58
CA GLU A 80 -3.68 11.06 -15.34
C GLU A 80 -5.09 10.81 -15.90
N ALA A 81 -5.39 9.56 -16.25
CA ALA A 81 -6.71 9.13 -16.72
C ALA A 81 -7.69 8.79 -15.58
N ALA A 82 -7.21 8.68 -14.34
CA ALA A 82 -8.00 8.20 -13.22
C ALA A 82 -9.14 9.17 -12.88
N THR A 83 -10.29 8.59 -12.56
CA THR A 83 -11.47 9.30 -12.07
C THR A 83 -12.06 8.56 -10.86
N GLY A 84 -12.93 9.25 -10.11
CA GLY A 84 -13.58 8.68 -8.92
C GLY A 84 -12.58 8.08 -7.93
N VAL A 85 -12.91 6.89 -7.41
CA VAL A 85 -12.13 6.22 -6.35
C VAL A 85 -10.66 5.97 -6.74
N ARG A 86 -10.39 5.65 -8.01
CA ARG A 86 -9.01 5.44 -8.48
C ARG A 86 -8.21 6.75 -8.45
N ARG A 87 -8.85 7.89 -8.75
CA ARG A 87 -8.23 9.22 -8.60
C ARG A 87 -7.97 9.55 -7.14
N ASP A 88 -8.93 9.26 -6.26
CA ASP A 88 -8.81 9.54 -4.83
C ASP A 88 -7.66 8.73 -4.20
N PHE A 89 -7.46 7.48 -4.64
CA PHE A 89 -6.29 6.69 -4.29
C PHE A 89 -4.98 7.40 -4.67
N TYR A 90 -4.84 7.86 -5.92
CA TYR A 90 -3.63 8.55 -6.35
C TYR A 90 -3.45 9.89 -5.61
N GLN A 91 -4.52 10.60 -5.30
CA GLN A 91 -4.44 11.83 -4.52
C GLN A 91 -3.94 11.51 -3.09
N CYS A 92 -4.45 10.46 -2.46
CA CYS A 92 -3.96 9.97 -1.17
C CYS A 92 -2.46 9.65 -1.23
N MET A 93 -2.01 8.97 -2.30
CA MET A 93 -0.60 8.61 -2.52
C MET A 93 0.32 9.79 -2.88
N SER A 94 -0.24 10.98 -3.15
CA SER A 94 0.56 12.19 -3.40
C SER A 94 1.25 12.71 -2.13
N SER A 95 0.86 12.23 -0.95
CA SER A 95 1.55 12.47 0.33
C SER A 95 2.63 11.42 0.58
N ASP A 96 3.80 11.85 1.07
CA ASP A 96 4.87 10.91 1.52
C ASP A 96 4.56 10.27 2.86
N TYR A 97 3.56 10.78 3.58
CA TYR A 97 3.18 10.28 4.89
C TYR A 97 2.07 9.23 4.85
N ASN A 98 1.42 9.06 3.70
CA ASN A 98 0.37 8.07 3.54
C ASN A 98 0.94 6.75 3.02
N HIS A 99 0.53 5.65 3.63
CA HIS A 99 0.93 4.31 3.20
C HIS A 99 -0.04 3.75 2.15
N VAL A 100 0.51 3.01 1.18
CA VAL A 100 -0.28 2.37 0.12
C VAL A 100 -1.36 1.43 0.66
N TYR A 101 -1.11 0.78 1.80
CA TYR A 101 -2.12 -0.04 2.47
C TYR A 101 -3.29 0.80 3.00
N ALA A 102 -3.00 1.94 3.66
CA ALA A 102 -4.01 2.85 4.18
C ALA A 102 -4.81 3.51 3.04
N CYS A 103 -4.13 4.03 2.02
CA CYS A 103 -4.79 4.61 0.85
C CYS A 103 -5.63 3.59 0.09
N GLY A 104 -5.15 2.37 -0.12
CA GLY A 104 -5.90 1.30 -0.78
C GLY A 104 -7.12 0.85 0.03
N LYS A 105 -7.04 0.88 1.36
CA LYS A 105 -8.19 0.61 2.24
C LYS A 105 -9.24 1.73 2.20
N ALA A 106 -8.80 2.99 2.17
CA ALA A 106 -9.69 4.15 2.10
C ALA A 106 -10.33 4.32 0.72
N HIS A 107 -9.61 3.96 -0.34
CA HIS A 107 -10.02 4.11 -1.73
C HIS A 107 -9.84 2.79 -2.49
N PRO A 108 -10.68 1.76 -2.20
CA PRO A 108 -10.53 0.45 -2.80
C PRO A 108 -10.96 0.48 -4.27
N PHE A 109 -10.11 -0.04 -5.16
CA PHE A 109 -10.42 -0.26 -6.55
C PHE A 109 -9.81 -1.58 -7.03
N GLU A 110 -10.45 -2.21 -8.02
CA GLU A 110 -9.90 -3.39 -8.66
C GLU A 110 -8.83 -2.95 -9.68
N PRO A 111 -7.65 -3.62 -9.70
CA PRO A 111 -6.63 -3.39 -10.70
C PRO A 111 -7.12 -3.60 -12.14
#